data_AF-A0A0M3QUH0-F1
#
_entry.id   AF-A0A0M3QUH0-F1
#
_cell.length_a   1.000
_cell.length_b   1.000
_cell.length_c   1.000
_cell.angle_alpha   90.00
_cell.angle_beta   90.00
_cell.angle_gamma   90.00
#
_symmetry.space_group_name_H-M   'P 1'
#
loop_
_entity.id
_entity.type
_entity.pdbx_description
1 polymer ?
#
loop_
_entity_poly.entity_id
_entity_poly.type
_entity_poly.pdbx_seq_one_letter_code
_entity_poly.pdbx_strand_id
1 'polypeptide(L)'
;FGLDADIFPDGGPKRNSLVEISGAQNTGKTLLLMQLVAKFLLRGEVIFINVSHKIDVQLLGGFIKDELRSANDNATPTEIQESFEKCIGSLEMINCYSSEELEMTLESLDNHMLLEKDRVGLIVIDALCEFYWLDFTERKRMTKYCYYMETLNRIRMICNKFHVCCMFTVDTSFINPR
;
A
#
# COMPACT_ATOMS: atom_id res chain seq x y z
N PHE A 1 7.55 -11.33 6.21
CA PHE A 1 7.92 -11.22 4.78
C PHE A 1 9.27 -10.56 4.72
N GLY A 2 10.38 -11.26 4.42
CA GLY A 2 11.69 -10.59 4.36
C GLY A 2 11.71 -9.59 3.20
N LEU A 3 11.47 -8.30 3.48
CA LEU A 3 11.41 -7.22 2.50
C LEU A 3 12.71 -6.42 2.49
N ASP A 4 13.19 -6.03 3.65
CA ASP A 4 14.42 -5.25 3.77
C ASP A 4 14.98 -5.49 5.17
N ALA A 5 16.25 -5.90 5.27
CA ALA A 5 16.83 -6.29 6.55
C ALA A 5 17.18 -5.07 7.42
N ASP A 6 17.41 -3.91 6.80
CA ASP A 6 17.70 -2.66 7.51
C ASP A 6 16.42 -2.02 8.04
N ILE A 7 15.31 -2.12 7.30
CA ILE A 7 13.99 -1.62 7.72
C ILE A 7 13.26 -2.63 8.62
N PHE A 8 13.43 -3.92 8.34
CA PHE A 8 12.77 -5.00 9.06
C PHE A 8 13.73 -6.13 9.47
N PRO A 9 14.53 -5.91 10.53
CA PRO A 9 15.52 -6.89 11.00
C PRO A 9 14.90 -8.24 11.39
N ASP A 10 13.63 -8.25 11.83
CA ASP A 10 12.92 -9.46 12.25
C ASP A 10 12.19 -10.21 11.11
N GLY A 11 12.61 -10.02 9.86
CA GLY A 11 12.06 -10.75 8.71
C GLY A 11 10.77 -10.16 8.12
N GLY A 12 10.59 -8.85 8.30
CA GLY A 12 9.53 -8.00 7.73
C GLY A 12 8.11 -8.26 8.16
N PRO A 13 7.14 -7.54 7.55
CA PRO A 13 5.78 -7.46 8.03
C PRO A 13 5.17 -8.86 8.18
N LYS A 14 4.24 -9.01 9.12
CA LYS A 14 3.51 -10.26 9.33
C LYS A 14 2.15 -10.18 8.65
N ARG A 15 1.51 -11.32 8.43
CA ARG A 15 0.05 -11.32 8.16
C ARG A 15 -0.67 -10.65 9.34
N ASN A 16 -1.83 -10.05 9.12
CA ASN A 16 -2.55 -9.27 10.13
C ASN A 16 -1.78 -8.08 10.70
N SER A 17 -0.85 -7.50 9.92
CA SER A 17 -0.08 -6.34 10.37
C SER A 17 -0.37 -5.09 9.56
N LEU A 18 -0.22 -3.95 10.23
CA LEU A 18 -0.28 -2.63 9.64
C LEU A 18 1.14 -2.05 9.69
N VAL A 19 1.60 -1.56 8.55
CA VAL A 19 2.89 -0.93 8.40
C VAL A 19 2.65 0.51 8.00
N GLU A 20 2.90 1.40 8.95
CA GLU A 20 2.83 2.83 8.73
C GLU A 20 4.17 3.37 8.23
N ILE A 21 4.13 4.14 7.15
CA ILE A 21 5.24 4.97 6.69
C ILE A 21 4.84 6.42 6.91
N SER A 22 5.27 7.01 8.02
CA SER A 22 4.93 8.39 8.39
C SER A 22 6.12 9.34 8.31
N GLY A 23 5.82 10.62 8.09
CA GLY A 23 6.81 11.66 7.84
C GLY A 23 6.16 12.93 7.32
N ALA A 24 6.89 14.05 7.37
CA ALA A 24 6.43 15.30 6.77
C ALA A 24 6.21 15.17 5.25
N GLN A 25 5.53 16.13 4.64
CA GLN A 25 5.39 16.17 3.18
C GLN A 25 6.77 16.12 2.49
N ASN A 26 6.84 15.43 1.36
CA ASN A 26 8.03 15.32 0.51
C ASN A 26 9.27 14.65 1.13
N THR A 27 9.12 13.81 2.16
CA THR A 27 10.23 13.05 2.78
C THR A 27 10.50 11.69 2.11
N GLY A 28 9.97 11.44 0.92
CA GLY A 28 10.20 10.17 0.19
C GLY A 28 9.35 8.98 0.64
N LYS A 29 8.26 9.19 1.40
CA LYS A 29 7.36 8.09 1.85
C LYS A 29 6.83 7.22 0.72
N THR A 30 6.32 7.86 -0.33
CA THR A 30 5.76 7.19 -1.52
C THR A 30 6.86 6.45 -2.29
N LEU A 31 8.08 6.99 -2.35
CA LEU A 31 9.24 6.32 -2.94
C LEU A 31 9.57 5.02 -2.19
N LEU A 32 9.69 5.10 -0.87
CA LEU A 32 9.94 3.95 -0.02
C LEU A 32 8.82 2.90 -0.15
N LEU A 33 7.56 3.35 -0.16
CA LEU A 33 6.42 2.48 -0.37
C LEU A 33 6.52 1.72 -1.70
N MET A 34 6.84 2.41 -2.80
CA MET A 34 7.01 1.77 -4.12
C MET A 34 8.15 0.74 -4.14
N GLN A 35 9.27 1.01 -3.46
CA GLN A 35 10.37 0.05 -3.34
C GLN A 35 9.93 -1.22 -2.59
N LEU A 36 9.20 -1.07 -1.48
CA LEU A 36 8.68 -2.20 -0.71
C LEU A 36 7.63 -3.00 -1.50
N VAL A 37 6.76 -2.32 -2.26
CA VAL A 37 5.79 -2.96 -3.16
C VAL A 37 6.49 -3.76 -4.25
N ALA A 38 7.52 -3.19 -4.89
CA ALA A 38 8.29 -3.89 -5.92
C ALA A 38 8.84 -5.22 -5.41
N LYS A 39 9.47 -5.21 -4.22
CA LYS A 39 9.96 -6.43 -3.54
C LYS A 39 8.86 -7.44 -3.23
N PHE A 40 7.68 -6.97 -2.83
CA PHE A 40 6.57 -7.86 -2.50
C PHE A 40 5.98 -8.54 -3.74
N LEU A 41 5.87 -7.83 -4.86
CA LEU A 41 5.28 -8.33 -6.12
C LEU A 41 6.00 -9.56 -6.70
N LEU A 42 7.27 -9.76 -6.36
CA LEU A 42 8.00 -10.98 -6.72
C LEU A 42 7.42 -12.25 -6.06
N ARG A 43 6.60 -12.11 -5.02
CA ARG A 43 6.20 -13.20 -4.12
C ARG A 43 4.69 -13.34 -3.94
N GLY A 44 3.91 -12.33 -4.32
CA GLY A 44 2.47 -12.33 -4.10
C GLY A 44 1.76 -11.19 -4.79
N GLU A 45 0.44 -11.16 -4.63
CA GLU A 45 -0.43 -10.18 -5.25
C GLU A 45 -0.64 -8.97 -4.33
N VAL A 46 -0.74 -7.80 -4.95
CA VAL A 46 -0.88 -6.50 -4.28
C VAL A 46 -2.14 -5.82 -4.78
N ILE A 47 -2.97 -5.34 -3.87
CA ILE A 47 -4.01 -4.36 -4.17
C ILE A 47 -3.52 -2.99 -3.76
N PHE A 48 -3.37 -2.10 -4.73
CA PHE A 48 -2.92 -0.72 -4.54
C PHE A 48 -4.10 0.24 -4.65
N ILE A 49 -4.48 0.84 -3.52
CA ILE A 49 -5.48 1.90 -3.46
C ILE A 49 -4.76 3.24 -3.61
N ASN A 50 -4.88 3.82 -4.81
CA ASN A 50 -4.26 5.07 -5.19
C ASN A 50 -5.17 6.25 -4.85
N VAL A 51 -4.94 6.83 -3.68
CA VAL A 51 -5.70 7.98 -3.16
C VAL A 51 -5.04 9.32 -3.56
N SER A 52 -3.71 9.37 -3.59
CA SER A 52 -2.98 10.61 -3.87
C SER A 52 -2.80 10.91 -5.37
N HIS A 53 -2.91 9.88 -6.22
CA HIS A 53 -2.54 9.89 -7.64
C HIS A 53 -1.11 10.35 -7.93
N LYS A 54 -0.20 10.31 -6.95
CA LYS A 54 1.20 10.72 -7.07
C LYS A 54 2.15 9.57 -7.43
N ILE A 55 1.62 8.36 -7.61
CA ILE A 55 2.42 7.18 -7.94
C ILE A 55 2.96 7.28 -9.37
N ASP A 56 4.27 7.13 -9.50
CA ASP A 56 4.94 6.99 -10.79
C ASP A 56 5.07 5.49 -11.13
N VAL A 57 4.21 5.04 -12.05
CA VAL A 57 4.17 3.64 -12.50
C VAL A 57 5.44 3.24 -13.27
N GLN A 58 6.09 4.19 -13.96
CA GLN A 58 7.35 3.90 -14.67
C GLN A 58 8.48 3.67 -13.68
N LEU A 59 8.54 4.48 -12.62
CA LEU A 59 9.50 4.31 -11.55
C LEU A 59 9.27 3.00 -10.77
N LEU A 60 8.02 2.67 -10.44
CA LEU A 60 7.68 1.38 -9.85
C LEU A 60 8.12 0.22 -10.75
N GLY A 61 7.91 0.33 -12.07
CA GLY A 61 8.36 -0.66 -13.04
C GLY A 61 9.89 -0.83 -13.06
N GLY A 62 10.64 0.28 -12.89
CA GLY A 62 12.08 0.26 -12.70
C GLY A 62 12.48 -0.55 -11.46
N PHE A 63 11.87 -0.26 -10.31
CA PHE A 63 12.15 -1.00 -9.07
C PHE A 63 11.85 -2.49 -9.19
N ILE A 64 10.74 -2.88 -9.83
CA ILE A 64 10.42 -4.31 -10.05
C ILE A 64 11.53 -4.99 -10.87
N LYS A 65 12.03 -4.35 -11.93
CA LYS A 65 13.11 -4.90 -12.76
C LYS A 65 14.42 -5.02 -12.00
N ASP A 66 14.73 -4.05 -11.14
CA ASP A 66 15.95 -4.07 -10.34
C ASP A 66 15.89 -5.17 -9.27
N GLU A 67 14.73 -5.39 -8.64
CA GLU A 67 14.52 -6.51 -7.72
C GLU A 67 14.58 -7.87 -8.42
N LEU A 68 14.03 -7.99 -9.62
CA LEU A 68 14.12 -9.23 -10.42
C LEU A 68 15.57 -9.58 -10.78
N ARG A 69 16.37 -8.59 -11.18
CA ARG A 69 17.80 -8.77 -11.45
C ARG A 69 18.54 -9.20 -10.19
N SER A 70 18.30 -8.51 -9.09
CA SER A 70 18.95 -8.80 -7.80
C SER A 70 18.56 -10.18 -7.24
N ALA A 71 17.36 -10.68 -7.57
CA ALA A 71 16.92 -12.01 -7.18
C ALA A 71 17.51 -13.14 -8.06
N ASN A 72 17.93 -12.82 -9.29
CA ASN A 72 18.53 -13.79 -10.21
C ASN A 72 19.53 -13.10 -11.17
N ASP A 73 20.79 -13.00 -10.73
CA ASP A 73 21.87 -12.34 -11.49
C ASP A 73 22.17 -12.98 -12.86
N ASN A 74 21.75 -14.24 -13.07
CA ASN A 74 21.97 -14.97 -14.32
C ASN A 74 20.76 -14.95 -15.26
N ALA A 75 19.66 -14.28 -14.87
CA ALA A 75 18.47 -14.21 -15.70
C ALA A 75 18.75 -13.49 -17.02
N THR A 76 18.35 -14.10 -18.11
CA THR A 76 18.37 -13.49 -19.44
C THR A 76 17.40 -12.29 -19.51
N PRO A 77 17.61 -11.35 -20.44
CA PRO A 77 16.67 -10.24 -20.64
C PRO A 77 15.22 -10.70 -20.89
N THR A 78 15.02 -11.84 -21.55
CA THR A 78 13.71 -12.43 -21.82
C THR A 78 13.07 -12.95 -20.53
N GLU A 79 13.79 -13.70 -19.69
CA GLU A 79 13.28 -14.19 -18.41
C GLU A 79 12.90 -13.06 -17.45
N ILE A 80 13.69 -11.97 -17.45
CA ILE A 80 13.38 -10.76 -16.68
C ILE A 80 12.09 -10.13 -17.18
N GLN A 81 11.89 -10.04 -18.49
CA GLN A 81 10.68 -9.45 -19.08
C GLN A 81 9.43 -10.29 -18.77
N GLU A 82 9.50 -11.61 -18.89
CA GLU A 82 8.40 -12.51 -18.55
C GLU A 82 8.04 -12.42 -17.05
N SER A 83 9.06 -12.40 -16.18
CA SER A 83 8.86 -12.24 -14.74
C SER A 83 8.30 -10.87 -14.38
N PHE A 84 8.72 -9.82 -15.07
CA PHE A 84 8.19 -8.46 -14.93
C PHE A 84 6.70 -8.41 -15.29
N GLU A 85 6.31 -8.99 -16.43
CA GLU A 85 4.90 -9.07 -16.84
C GLU A 85 4.05 -9.81 -15.81
N LYS A 86 4.57 -10.90 -15.24
CA LYS A 86 3.91 -11.62 -14.14
C LYS A 86 3.75 -10.76 -12.88
N CYS A 87 4.78 -10.01 -12.50
CA CYS A 87 4.73 -9.10 -11.36
C CYS A 87 3.68 -7.99 -11.58
N ILE A 88 3.65 -7.39 -12.76
CA ILE A 88 2.65 -6.37 -13.12
C ILE A 88 1.25 -6.97 -13.14
N GLY A 89 1.07 -8.18 -13.67
CA GLY A 89 -0.22 -8.90 -13.62
C GLY A 89 -0.68 -9.26 -12.20
N SER A 90 0.22 -9.19 -11.21
CA SER A 90 -0.08 -9.42 -9.79
C SER A 90 -0.36 -8.11 -9.03
N LEU A 91 -0.34 -6.96 -9.71
CA LEU A 91 -0.66 -5.64 -9.16
C LEU A 91 -2.04 -5.20 -9.66
N GLU A 92 -3.00 -5.12 -8.75
CA GLU A 92 -4.29 -4.48 -9.01
C GLU A 92 -4.28 -3.05 -8.48
N MET A 93 -4.54 -2.06 -9.33
CA MET A 93 -4.61 -0.66 -8.93
C MET A 93 -6.05 -0.16 -8.95
N ILE A 94 -6.50 0.40 -7.83
CA ILE A 94 -7.82 1.01 -7.65
C ILE A 94 -7.60 2.49 -7.37
N ASN A 95 -8.13 3.36 -8.22
CA ASN A 95 -8.04 4.81 -8.03
C ASN A 95 -9.26 5.28 -7.24
N CYS A 96 -9.04 6.05 -6.18
CA CYS A 96 -10.11 6.70 -5.43
C CYS A 96 -9.93 8.21 -5.54
N TYR A 97 -10.99 8.92 -5.90
CA TYR A 97 -11.02 10.38 -6.07
C TYR A 97 -11.78 11.10 -4.94
N SER A 98 -12.41 10.34 -4.03
CA SER A 98 -13.14 10.86 -2.88
C SER A 98 -13.08 9.91 -1.67
N SER A 99 -13.45 10.43 -0.49
CA SER A 99 -13.58 9.60 0.71
C SER A 99 -14.70 8.58 0.61
N GLU A 100 -15.76 8.85 -0.16
CA GLU A 100 -16.83 7.91 -0.48
C GLU A 100 -16.32 6.75 -1.35
N GLU A 101 -15.52 7.04 -2.38
CA GLU A 101 -14.89 6.01 -3.22
C GLU A 101 -13.91 5.14 -2.44
N LEU A 102 -13.15 5.74 -1.52
CA LEU A 102 -12.28 5.00 -0.62
C LEU A 102 -13.10 4.07 0.28
N GLU A 103 -14.19 4.54 0.88
CA GLU A 103 -15.05 3.71 1.72
C GLU A 103 -15.71 2.57 0.93
N MET A 104 -16.22 2.84 -0.28
CA MET A 104 -16.75 1.80 -1.17
C MET A 104 -15.68 0.76 -1.52
N THR A 105 -14.43 1.19 -1.73
CA THR A 105 -13.31 0.27 -1.98
C THR A 105 -13.03 -0.60 -0.77
N LEU A 106 -13.00 -0.02 0.44
CA LEU A 106 -12.83 -0.79 1.69
C LEU A 106 -13.99 -1.77 1.93
N GLU A 107 -15.23 -1.37 1.61
CA GLU A 107 -16.40 -2.25 1.68
C GLU A 107 -16.31 -3.42 0.69
N SER A 108 -15.86 -3.16 -0.54
CA SER A 108 -15.63 -4.19 -1.56
C SER A 108 -14.55 -5.19 -1.14
N LEU A 109 -13.46 -4.70 -0.54
CA LEU A 109 -12.43 -5.54 0.07
C LEU A 109 -12.99 -6.39 1.21
N ASP A 110 -13.85 -5.82 2.06
CA ASP A 110 -14.42 -6.50 3.21
C ASP A 110 -15.44 -7.59 2.84
N ASN A 111 -16.14 -7.45 1.71
CA ASN A 111 -17.24 -8.33 1.36
C ASN A 111 -16.96 -9.32 0.22
N HIS A 112 -16.08 -8.97 -0.74
CA HIS A 112 -15.96 -9.74 -1.98
C HIS A 112 -14.51 -9.95 -2.45
N MET A 113 -13.75 -8.88 -2.67
CA MET A 113 -12.48 -8.97 -3.41
C MET A 113 -11.45 -9.89 -2.77
N LEU A 114 -11.34 -9.88 -1.44
CA LEU A 114 -10.38 -10.72 -0.71
C LEU A 114 -10.86 -12.16 -0.51
N LEU A 115 -12.14 -12.44 -0.70
CA LEU A 115 -12.68 -13.82 -0.72
C LEU A 115 -12.42 -14.52 -2.06
N GLU A 116 -12.34 -13.76 -3.15
CA GLU A 116 -12.11 -14.28 -4.49
C GLU A 116 -10.61 -14.43 -4.81
N LYS A 117 -9.75 -13.70 -4.08
CA LYS A 117 -8.30 -13.61 -4.35
C LYS A 117 -7.46 -14.14 -3.19
N ASP A 118 -7.37 -15.47 -3.08
CA ASP A 118 -6.60 -16.18 -2.03
C ASP A 118 -5.08 -15.85 -1.99
N ARG A 119 -4.56 -15.17 -3.02
CA ARG A 119 -3.14 -14.84 -3.18
C ARG A 119 -2.77 -13.40 -2.83
N VAL A 120 -3.76 -12.55 -2.57
CA VAL A 120 -3.52 -11.17 -2.13
C VAL A 120 -2.92 -11.21 -0.74
N GLY A 121 -1.67 -10.77 -0.63
CA GLY A 121 -0.94 -10.74 0.64
C GLY A 121 -0.71 -9.33 1.18
N LEU A 122 -0.90 -8.31 0.34
CA LEU A 122 -0.60 -6.93 0.67
C LEU A 122 -1.65 -5.97 0.08
N ILE A 123 -2.22 -5.13 0.93
CA ILE A 123 -2.99 -3.94 0.57
C ILE A 123 -2.09 -2.72 0.75
N VAL A 124 -2.12 -1.80 -0.20
CA VAL A 124 -1.30 -0.59 -0.19
C VAL A 124 -2.17 0.64 -0.32
N ILE A 125 -1.92 1.67 0.50
CA ILE A 125 -2.64 2.94 0.42
C ILE A 125 -1.65 4.10 0.48
N ASP A 126 -1.50 4.85 -0.62
CA ASP A 126 -0.66 6.05 -0.61
C ASP A 126 -1.47 7.29 -0.23
N ALA A 127 -1.05 7.96 0.85
CA ALA A 127 -1.69 9.12 1.47
C ALA A 127 -3.07 8.82 2.08
N LEU A 128 -3.09 7.98 3.11
CA LEU A 128 -4.30 7.47 3.79
C LEU A 128 -5.35 8.54 4.18
N CYS A 129 -4.93 9.78 4.40
CA CYS A 129 -5.80 10.87 4.85
C CYS A 129 -5.87 12.05 3.86
N GLU A 130 -5.57 11.85 2.58
CA GLU A 130 -5.56 12.93 1.56
C GLU A 130 -6.88 13.71 1.51
N PHE A 131 -8.02 13.04 1.67
CA PHE A 131 -9.35 13.66 1.59
C PHE A 131 -9.78 14.45 2.83
N TYR A 132 -9.01 14.44 3.92
CA TYR A 132 -9.40 15.09 5.18
C TYR A 132 -9.87 16.54 5.01
N TRP A 133 -9.17 17.33 4.19
CA TRP A 133 -9.52 18.74 4.02
C TRP A 133 -10.80 18.94 3.21
N LEU A 134 -11.13 18.03 2.31
CA LEU A 134 -12.39 18.03 1.56
C LEU A 134 -13.55 17.62 2.47
N ASP A 135 -13.33 16.59 3.29
CA ASP A 135 -14.31 16.06 4.23
C ASP A 135 -14.55 16.97 5.44
N PHE A 136 -13.65 17.92 5.73
CA PHE A 136 -13.65 18.67 6.98
C PHE A 136 -14.98 19.40 7.26
N THR A 137 -15.60 19.94 6.21
CA THR A 137 -16.88 20.66 6.31
C THR A 137 -18.08 19.73 6.46
N GLU A 138 -18.00 18.51 5.91
CA GLU A 138 -19.12 17.57 5.84
C GLU A 138 -19.13 16.60 7.04
N ARG A 139 -17.94 16.14 7.48
CA ARG A 139 -17.76 15.20 8.60
C ARG A 139 -17.53 15.90 9.95
N LYS A 140 -18.42 16.85 10.31
CA LYS A 140 -18.54 17.38 11.69
C LYS A 140 -17.26 17.97 12.33
N ARG A 141 -16.32 18.55 11.57
CA ARG A 141 -15.08 19.16 12.11
C ARG A 141 -14.26 18.20 12.99
N MET A 142 -14.15 16.94 12.58
CA MET A 142 -13.28 15.98 13.25
C MET A 142 -11.83 16.47 13.28
N THR A 143 -11.11 16.14 14.35
CA THR A 143 -9.65 16.39 14.39
C THR A 143 -8.95 15.47 13.38
N LYS A 144 -7.77 15.86 12.90
CA LYS A 144 -6.93 15.02 12.04
C LYS A 144 -6.69 13.63 12.64
N TYR A 145 -6.39 13.58 13.94
CA TYR A 145 -6.15 12.31 14.64
C TYR A 145 -7.38 11.41 14.66
N CYS A 146 -8.57 11.97 14.94
CA CYS A 146 -9.81 11.20 14.90
C CYS A 146 -10.10 10.66 13.50
N TYR A 147 -9.91 11.48 12.46
CA TYR A 147 -10.09 11.07 11.06
C TYR A 147 -9.14 9.91 10.71
N TYR A 148 -7.86 10.04 11.03
CA TYR A 148 -6.85 9.00 10.81
C TYR A 148 -7.20 7.70 11.54
N MET A 149 -7.57 7.77 12.82
CA MET A 149 -7.88 6.58 13.62
C MET A 149 -9.14 5.86 13.15
N GLU A 150 -10.15 6.57 12.65
CA GLU A 150 -11.36 5.96 12.08
C GLU A 150 -11.01 5.11 10.84
N THR A 151 -10.30 5.69 9.87
CA THR A 151 -9.85 4.97 8.67
C THR A 151 -8.91 3.82 9.02
N LEU A 152 -7.95 4.03 9.93
CA LEU A 152 -7.01 3.00 10.36
C LEU A 152 -7.71 1.81 11.02
N ASN A 153 -8.74 2.07 11.85
CA ASN A 153 -9.50 1.01 12.49
C ASN A 153 -10.31 0.20 11.46
N ARG A 154 -10.88 0.86 10.44
CA ARG A 154 -11.55 0.17 9.31
C ARG A 154 -10.59 -0.80 8.61
N ILE A 155 -9.41 -0.32 8.25
CA ILE A 155 -8.38 -1.14 7.59
C ILE A 155 -7.90 -2.29 8.49
N ARG A 156 -7.71 -2.02 9.79
CA ARG A 156 -7.32 -3.05 10.76
C ARG A 156 -8.32 -4.21 10.80
N MET A 157 -9.62 -3.90 10.80
CA MET A 157 -10.66 -4.94 10.80
C MET A 157 -10.58 -5.82 9.55
N ILE A 158 -10.41 -5.22 8.38
CA ILE A 158 -10.24 -5.95 7.11
C ILE A 158 -8.97 -6.82 7.17
N CYS A 159 -7.83 -6.25 7.57
CA CYS A 159 -6.57 -7.00 7.64
C CYS A 159 -6.67 -8.23 8.54
N ASN A 160 -7.27 -8.07 9.72
CA ASN A 160 -7.46 -9.16 10.69
C ASN A 160 -8.43 -10.24 10.18
N LYS A 161 -9.51 -9.85 9.49
CA LYS A 161 -10.49 -10.77 8.93
C LYS A 161 -9.86 -11.63 7.83
N PHE A 162 -9.09 -11.02 6.95
CA PHE A 162 -8.57 -11.68 5.73
C PHE A 162 -7.13 -12.17 5.82
N HIS A 163 -6.45 -12.02 6.95
CA HIS A 163 -5.07 -12.49 7.10
C HIS A 163 -4.08 -11.81 6.14
N VAL A 164 -4.36 -10.56 5.78
CA VAL A 164 -3.56 -9.72 4.88
C VAL A 164 -2.76 -8.66 5.65
N CYS A 165 -1.67 -8.17 5.04
CA CYS A 165 -0.92 -7.04 5.54
C CYS A 165 -1.42 -5.76 4.85
N CYS A 166 -1.38 -4.62 5.53
CA CYS A 166 -1.55 -3.32 4.88
C CYS A 166 -0.34 -2.42 5.12
N MET A 167 0.15 -1.79 4.05
CA MET A 167 1.14 -0.71 4.09
C MET A 167 0.49 0.59 3.66
N PHE A 168 0.78 1.68 4.36
CA PHE A 168 0.25 2.97 3.96
C PHE A 168 1.21 4.11 4.29
N THR A 169 1.07 5.21 3.54
CA THR A 169 1.75 6.46 3.85
C THR A 169 0.78 7.45 4.51
N VAL A 170 1.28 8.21 5.48
CA VAL A 170 0.49 9.24 6.16
C VAL A 170 1.38 10.42 6.56
N ASP A 171 0.82 11.62 6.57
CA ASP A 171 1.53 12.81 7.04
C ASP A 171 1.55 12.86 8.58
N THR A 172 2.71 13.16 9.17
CA THR A 172 2.89 13.15 10.63
C THR A 172 1.94 14.10 11.37
N SER A 173 1.41 15.14 10.71
CA SER A 173 0.44 16.06 11.32
C SER A 173 -0.90 15.40 11.67
N PHE A 174 -1.18 14.19 11.17
CA PHE A 174 -2.35 13.39 11.55
C PHE A 174 -2.12 12.56 12.82
N ILE A 175 -0.88 12.13 13.07
CA ILE A 175 -0.54 11.22 14.16
C ILE A 175 -0.18 12.01 15.42
N ASN A 176 0.56 13.11 15.26
CA ASN A 176 0.99 13.98 16.34
C ASN A 176 0.33 15.35 16.19
N PRO A 177 -0.95 15.51 16.60
CA PRO A 177 -1.57 16.82 16.65
C PRO A 177 -0.81 17.66 17.68
N ARG A 178 -0.12 18.71 17.21
CA ARG A 178 0.40 19.78 18.08
C ARG A 178 -0.75 20.62 18.61
#